data_AF-A0A8J3GSV3-F1
#
_entry.id   AF-A0A8J3GSV3-F1
#
_cell.length_a   1.000
_cell.length_b   1.000
_cell.length_c   1.000
_cell.angle_alpha   90.00
_cell.angle_beta   90.00
_cell.angle_gamma   90.00
#
_symmetry.space_group_name_H-M   'P 1'
#
loop_
_entity.id
_entity.type
_entity.pdbx_description
1 polymer ?
#
loop_
_entity_poly.entity_id
_entity_poly.type
_entity_poly.pdbx_seq_one_letter_code
_entity_poly.pdbx_strand_id
1 'polypeptide(L)'
;MFEARAEDFRFYLLTLTAPSFGRVHRVPRSAASKRRRCGCGVTHDPRDVDLRGVPLVPDEYDYLGQVAWNRDAGTLWDRTRRRIRDRWDSAEFFVVREWQDRGVLHLHVLVRISRLDFSSGPDLEVAARTATAASAVDGTVVGWGDQVDVKRFRVGGDGARTIWYLSKCLNYVMKDAAREALAGQRGRGDSRVWRHLIALEAAARSIRCSPECIPASCRSRSHDRYGARAHVVSATRRTKHRTGWSFSGLTRSVQRQQRREWAANLRPPASAPQPRPARHDDALLADLERHTARPRAGAVP
;
A
#
# COMPACT_ATOMS: atom_id res chain seq x y z
N MET A 1 13.62 24.47 -4.55
CA MET A 1 13.76 22.99 -4.60
C MET A 1 12.54 22.46 -5.32
N PHE A 2 12.64 22.18 -6.62
CA PHE A 2 11.48 21.95 -7.48
C PHE A 2 10.77 20.63 -7.14
N GLU A 3 9.51 20.76 -6.75
CA GLU A 3 8.57 19.65 -6.64
C GLU A 3 8.14 19.25 -8.04
N ALA A 4 8.45 18.02 -8.45
CA ALA A 4 8.12 17.57 -9.80
C ALA A 4 6.61 17.38 -9.91
N ARG A 5 5.98 18.07 -10.87
CA ARG A 5 4.54 18.04 -11.07
C ARG A 5 4.17 16.70 -11.71
N ALA A 6 2.98 16.18 -11.44
CA ALA A 6 2.55 14.94 -12.09
C ALA A 6 2.55 15.05 -13.62
N GLU A 7 2.35 16.26 -14.15
CA GLU A 7 2.41 16.60 -15.57
C GLU A 7 3.77 16.32 -16.21
N ASP A 8 4.86 16.32 -15.41
CA ASP A 8 6.24 16.09 -15.86
C ASP A 8 6.54 14.61 -16.12
N PHE A 9 5.61 13.70 -15.80
CA PHE A 9 5.81 12.26 -15.88
C PHE A 9 4.82 11.57 -16.82
N ARG A 10 5.24 10.41 -17.34
CA ARG A 10 4.37 9.38 -17.92
C ARG A 10 4.12 8.31 -16.87
N PHE A 11 2.87 7.89 -16.72
CA PHE A 11 2.48 6.89 -15.74
C PHE A 11 2.05 5.58 -16.39
N TYR A 12 2.43 4.49 -15.73
CA TYR A 12 2.12 3.13 -16.12
C TYR A 12 1.67 2.35 -14.89
N LEU A 13 0.69 1.49 -15.08
CA LEU A 13 0.41 0.38 -14.17
C LEU A 13 1.00 -0.88 -14.79
N LEU A 14 1.97 -1.46 -14.10
CA LEU A 14 2.60 -2.72 -14.45
C LEU A 14 2.09 -3.80 -13.47
N THR A 15 1.45 -4.84 -13.99
CA THR A 15 1.06 -6.02 -13.21
C THR A 15 1.98 -7.17 -13.55
N LEU A 16 2.71 -7.67 -12.56
CA LEU A 16 3.64 -8.78 -12.66
C LEU A 16 3.05 -9.98 -11.92
N THR A 17 2.87 -11.08 -12.62
CA THR A 17 2.28 -12.29 -12.05
C THR A 17 3.32 -13.37 -11.79
N ALA A 18 3.02 -14.22 -10.83
CA ALA A 18 3.76 -15.45 -10.61
C ALA A 18 3.51 -16.45 -11.75
N PRO A 19 4.46 -17.36 -12.02
CA PRO A 19 4.22 -18.51 -12.88
C PRO A 19 3.09 -19.40 -12.31
N SER A 20 2.72 -20.41 -13.09
CA SER A 20 1.78 -21.44 -12.65
C SER A 20 2.52 -22.51 -11.87
N PHE A 21 1.92 -22.96 -10.76
CA PHE A 21 2.41 -24.08 -9.94
C PHE A 21 1.47 -25.29 -10.01
N GLY A 22 0.44 -25.21 -10.86
CA GLY A 22 -0.57 -26.24 -11.00
C GLY A 22 -1.93 -25.63 -11.30
N ARG A 23 -2.87 -26.46 -11.75
CA ARG A 23 -4.23 -26.00 -12.06
C ARG A 23 -4.99 -25.75 -10.77
N VAL A 24 -5.74 -24.65 -10.73
CA VAL A 24 -6.56 -24.25 -9.59
C VAL A 24 -8.03 -24.06 -9.98
N HIS A 25 -8.91 -24.19 -8.99
CA HIS A 25 -10.31 -23.84 -9.12
C HIS A 25 -10.46 -22.35 -9.45
N ARG A 26 -11.29 -22.06 -10.46
CA ARG A 26 -11.61 -20.72 -10.93
C ARG A 26 -13.06 -20.43 -10.57
N VAL A 27 -13.25 -19.59 -9.55
CA VAL A 27 -14.56 -19.20 -9.05
C VAL A 27 -14.81 -17.73 -9.43
N PRO A 28 -15.94 -17.40 -10.07
CA PRO A 28 -16.25 -16.02 -10.45
C PRO A 28 -16.27 -15.09 -9.22
N ARG A 29 -15.87 -13.83 -9.40
CA ARG A 29 -15.77 -12.85 -8.30
C ARG A 29 -17.10 -12.17 -7.95
N SER A 30 -18.04 -12.17 -8.88
CA SER A 30 -19.36 -11.56 -8.70
C SER A 30 -20.39 -12.26 -9.58
N ALA A 31 -21.68 -12.07 -9.28
CA ALA A 31 -22.76 -12.59 -10.11
C ALA A 31 -22.73 -12.06 -11.56
N ALA A 32 -22.21 -10.84 -11.75
CA ALA A 32 -22.02 -10.22 -13.06
C ALA A 32 -20.81 -10.78 -13.84
N SER A 33 -19.94 -11.58 -13.20
CA SER A 33 -18.80 -12.18 -13.88
C SER A 33 -19.26 -13.32 -14.80
N LYS A 34 -18.71 -13.39 -16.02
CA LYS A 34 -19.00 -14.49 -16.96
C LYS A 34 -18.67 -15.83 -16.30
N ARG A 35 -19.69 -16.67 -16.06
CA ARG A 35 -19.50 -18.03 -15.55
C ARG A 35 -18.80 -18.87 -16.61
N ARG A 36 -17.69 -19.48 -16.23
CA ARG A 36 -16.92 -20.39 -17.09
C ARG A 36 -16.85 -21.74 -16.40
N ARG A 37 -16.90 -22.82 -17.18
CA ARG A 37 -16.67 -24.16 -16.65
C ARG A 37 -15.25 -24.23 -16.09
N CYS A 38 -15.14 -24.62 -14.82
CA CYS A 38 -13.88 -24.81 -14.13
C CYS A 38 -13.17 -26.07 -14.67
N GLY A 39 -11.84 -26.13 -14.51
CA GLY A 39 -11.07 -27.32 -14.89
C GLY A 39 -11.47 -28.60 -14.14
N CYS A 40 -12.22 -28.50 -13.03
CA CYS A 40 -12.82 -29.66 -12.36
C CYS A 40 -14.13 -30.14 -13.01
N GLY A 41 -14.54 -29.56 -14.14
CA GLY A 41 -15.77 -29.91 -14.85
C GLY A 41 -17.03 -29.17 -14.37
N VAL A 42 -17.00 -28.50 -13.23
CA VAL A 42 -18.13 -27.77 -12.62
C VAL A 42 -18.14 -26.29 -13.03
N THR A 43 -19.31 -25.69 -13.19
CA THR A 43 -19.46 -24.23 -13.33
C THR A 43 -19.76 -23.61 -11.97
N HIS A 44 -18.73 -23.06 -11.33
CA HIS A 44 -18.84 -22.50 -9.98
C HIS A 44 -19.69 -21.23 -9.91
N ASP A 45 -20.34 -21.05 -8.77
CA ASP A 45 -21.07 -19.86 -8.36
C ASP A 45 -20.17 -18.92 -7.53
N PRO A 46 -20.37 -17.60 -7.53
CA PRO A 46 -19.61 -16.70 -6.66
C PRO A 46 -19.64 -17.05 -5.18
N ARG A 47 -20.67 -17.77 -4.71
CA ARG A 47 -20.77 -18.28 -3.34
C ARG A 47 -19.76 -19.39 -3.03
N ASP A 48 -19.18 -20.05 -4.04
CA ASP A 48 -18.12 -21.06 -3.87
C ASP A 48 -16.74 -20.42 -3.62
N VAL A 49 -16.72 -19.23 -2.98
CA VAL A 49 -15.53 -18.37 -2.86
C VAL A 49 -14.34 -19.08 -2.21
N ASP A 50 -14.62 -19.99 -1.28
CA ASP A 50 -13.60 -20.75 -0.56
C ASP A 50 -12.78 -21.66 -1.48
N LEU A 51 -13.37 -22.15 -2.58
CA LEU A 51 -12.65 -22.95 -3.56
C LEU A 51 -11.74 -22.11 -4.46
N ARG A 52 -11.85 -20.77 -4.46
CA ARG A 52 -11.08 -19.94 -5.39
C ARG A 52 -9.59 -20.10 -5.14
N GLY A 53 -8.84 -20.47 -6.18
CA GLY A 53 -7.39 -20.64 -6.07
C GLY A 53 -6.93 -21.94 -5.41
N VAL A 54 -7.84 -22.77 -4.90
CA VAL A 54 -7.51 -24.10 -4.39
C VAL A 54 -7.10 -25.01 -5.56
N PRO A 55 -6.01 -25.80 -5.43
CA PRO A 55 -5.57 -26.73 -6.47
C PRO A 55 -6.64 -27.75 -6.86
N LEU A 56 -6.74 -28.03 -8.16
CA LEU A 56 -7.65 -29.06 -8.69
C LEU A 56 -7.21 -30.46 -8.27
N VAL A 57 -5.91 -30.71 -8.33
CA VAL A 57 -5.25 -31.95 -7.90
C VAL A 57 -4.15 -31.53 -6.94
N PRO A 58 -4.41 -31.58 -5.61
CA PRO A 58 -3.46 -31.12 -4.61
C PRO A 58 -2.10 -31.81 -4.71
N ASP A 59 -2.07 -33.12 -4.96
CA ASP A 59 -0.83 -33.90 -4.97
C ASP A 59 0.06 -33.60 -6.18
N GLU A 60 -0.49 -33.01 -7.25
CA GLU A 60 0.26 -32.56 -8.43
C GLU A 60 0.66 -31.07 -8.35
N TYR A 61 0.25 -30.36 -7.30
CA TYR A 61 0.51 -28.93 -7.17
C TYR A 61 1.91 -28.68 -6.58
N ASP A 62 2.69 -27.83 -7.24
CA ASP A 62 4.05 -27.48 -6.84
C ASP A 62 4.07 -26.44 -5.69
N TYR A 63 3.78 -26.92 -4.49
CA TYR A 63 3.82 -26.10 -3.28
C TYR A 63 5.22 -25.59 -2.95
N LEU A 64 6.26 -26.41 -3.15
CA LEU A 64 7.64 -26.04 -2.86
C LEU A 64 8.11 -24.91 -3.78
N GLY A 65 7.86 -25.05 -5.08
CA GLY A 65 8.14 -24.01 -6.07
C GLY A 65 7.36 -22.73 -5.81
N GLN A 66 6.09 -22.81 -5.40
CA GLN A 66 5.32 -21.62 -5.05
C GLN A 66 5.94 -20.85 -3.87
N VAL A 67 6.26 -21.56 -2.79
CA VAL A 67 6.84 -20.94 -1.59
C VAL A 67 8.24 -20.39 -1.89
N ALA A 68 9.07 -21.13 -2.63
CA ALA A 68 10.38 -20.66 -3.09
C ALA A 68 10.26 -19.41 -3.97
N TRP A 69 9.28 -19.37 -4.87
CA TRP A 69 9.02 -18.19 -5.70
C TRP A 69 8.56 -16.99 -4.86
N ASN A 70 7.65 -17.18 -3.90
CA ASN A 70 7.23 -16.11 -2.97
C ASN A 70 8.41 -15.52 -2.18
N ARG A 71 9.34 -16.38 -1.74
CA ARG A 71 10.60 -15.97 -1.08
C ARG A 71 11.45 -15.08 -1.99
N ASP A 72 11.59 -15.46 -3.25
CA ASP A 72 12.52 -14.83 -4.18
C ASP A 72 11.89 -13.70 -5.02
N ALA A 73 10.57 -13.52 -4.97
CA ALA A 73 9.84 -12.46 -5.68
C ALA A 73 10.36 -11.05 -5.35
N GLY A 74 10.85 -10.82 -4.13
CA GLY A 74 11.51 -9.56 -3.75
C GLY A 74 12.82 -9.32 -4.50
N THR A 75 13.65 -10.36 -4.63
CA THR A 75 14.92 -10.32 -5.37
C THR A 75 14.67 -10.16 -6.87
N LEU A 76 13.68 -10.87 -7.40
CA LEU A 76 13.22 -10.73 -8.78
C LEU A 76 12.74 -9.30 -9.08
N TRP A 77 11.94 -8.72 -8.18
CA TRP A 77 11.54 -7.31 -8.29
C TRP A 77 12.73 -6.36 -8.29
N ASP A 78 13.73 -6.61 -7.45
CA ASP A 78 14.94 -5.81 -7.38
C ASP A 78 15.80 -5.89 -8.65
N ARG A 79 15.73 -6.98 -9.41
CA ARG A 79 16.33 -7.09 -10.76
C ARG A 79 15.47 -6.42 -11.82
N THR A 80 14.16 -6.61 -11.74
CA THR A 80 13.18 -5.98 -12.63
C THR A 80 13.30 -4.45 -12.61
N ARG A 81 13.30 -3.83 -11.43
CA ARG A 81 13.43 -2.38 -11.28
C ARG A 81 14.78 -1.84 -11.79
N ARG A 82 15.85 -2.66 -11.73
CA ARG A 82 17.18 -2.29 -12.24
C ARG A 82 17.16 -2.25 -13.76
N ARG A 83 16.67 -3.31 -14.42
CA ARG A 83 16.51 -3.35 -15.88
C ARG A 83 15.67 -2.19 -16.41
N ILE A 84 14.58 -1.84 -15.71
CA ILE A 84 13.76 -0.68 -16.08
C ILE A 84 14.58 0.61 -15.96
N ARG A 85 15.42 0.76 -14.93
CA ARG A 85 16.27 1.94 -14.74
C ARG A 85 17.46 2.03 -15.66
N ASP A 86 18.00 0.90 -16.10
CA ASP A 86 19.03 0.86 -17.15
C ASP A 86 18.52 1.48 -18.45
N ARG A 87 17.18 1.45 -18.65
CA ARG A 87 16.52 2.04 -19.81
C ARG A 87 15.97 3.45 -19.58
N TRP A 88 15.53 3.74 -18.37
CA TRP A 88 14.95 5.01 -17.94
C TRP A 88 15.42 5.33 -16.52
N ASP A 89 16.51 6.08 -16.38
CA ASP A 89 17.11 6.36 -15.05
C ASP A 89 16.10 7.06 -14.13
N SER A 90 15.24 7.92 -14.69
CA SER A 90 14.19 8.64 -13.97
C SER A 90 13.03 7.77 -13.48
N ALA A 91 13.02 6.46 -13.77
CA ALA A 91 11.94 5.56 -13.36
C ALA A 91 11.82 5.44 -11.84
N GLU A 92 10.64 5.77 -11.33
CA GLU A 92 10.25 5.65 -9.94
C GLU A 92 9.02 4.76 -9.80
N PHE A 93 8.95 4.07 -8.66
CA PHE A 93 8.02 2.96 -8.44
C PHE A 93 7.24 3.11 -7.14
N PHE A 94 5.97 2.74 -7.17
CA PHE A 94 5.17 2.37 -6.00
C PHE A 94 4.60 0.97 -6.25
N VAL A 95 4.89 0.06 -5.33
CA VAL A 95 4.72 -1.38 -5.50
C VAL A 95 3.81 -1.88 -4.39
N VAL A 96 2.76 -2.59 -4.79
CA VAL A 96 1.92 -3.38 -3.90
C VAL A 96 2.13 -4.85 -4.23
N ARG A 97 2.38 -5.67 -3.22
CA ARG A 97 2.41 -7.13 -3.29
C ARG A 97 1.05 -7.62 -2.83
N GLU A 98 0.24 -8.12 -3.76
CA GLU A 98 -1.09 -8.67 -3.49
C GLU A 98 -1.00 -10.19 -3.38
N TRP A 99 -1.60 -10.76 -2.34
CA TRP A 99 -1.82 -12.20 -2.27
C TRP A 99 -3.00 -12.61 -3.14
N GLN A 100 -2.74 -13.47 -4.11
CA GLN A 100 -3.80 -14.13 -4.85
C GLN A 100 -4.49 -15.18 -4.00
N ASP A 101 -5.70 -15.57 -4.44
CA ASP A 101 -6.54 -16.54 -3.73
C ASP A 101 -5.79 -17.87 -3.42
N ARG A 102 -4.89 -18.27 -4.33
CA ARG A 102 -4.02 -19.46 -4.23
C ARG A 102 -2.77 -19.31 -3.32
N GLY A 103 -2.62 -18.19 -2.63
CA GLY A 103 -1.47 -17.94 -1.75
C GLY A 103 -0.15 -17.65 -2.47
N VAL A 104 -0.20 -17.07 -3.67
CA VAL A 104 1.01 -16.60 -4.38
C VAL A 104 0.96 -15.08 -4.54
N LEU A 105 2.12 -14.43 -4.48
CA LEU A 105 2.21 -12.98 -4.64
C LEU A 105 2.07 -12.55 -6.10
N HIS A 106 1.30 -11.49 -6.35
CA HIS A 106 1.34 -10.67 -7.56
C HIS A 106 1.86 -9.28 -7.20
N LEU A 107 2.54 -8.61 -8.13
CA LEU A 107 2.98 -7.24 -7.94
C LEU A 107 2.18 -6.30 -8.83
N HIS A 108 1.57 -5.30 -8.21
CA HIS A 108 0.99 -4.14 -8.91
C HIS A 108 1.90 -2.95 -8.68
N VAL A 109 2.41 -2.41 -9.78
CA VAL A 109 3.43 -1.37 -9.75
C VAL A 109 2.94 -0.15 -10.50
N LEU A 110 2.80 0.97 -9.80
CA LEU A 110 2.74 2.26 -10.44
C LEU A 110 4.17 2.68 -10.77
N VAL A 111 4.43 2.89 -12.06
CA VAL A 111 5.69 3.40 -12.59
C VAL A 111 5.46 4.81 -13.09
N ARG A 112 6.32 5.75 -12.69
CA ARG A 112 6.39 7.08 -13.29
C ARG A 112 7.78 7.30 -13.88
N ILE A 113 7.83 7.83 -15.09
CA ILE A 113 9.07 8.09 -15.84
C ILE A 113 9.03 9.54 -16.31
N SER A 114 10.12 10.28 -16.11
CA SER A 114 10.20 11.68 -16.55
C SER A 114 9.95 11.77 -18.05
N ARG A 115 9.18 12.77 -18.48
CA ARG A 115 8.94 13.01 -19.91
C ARG A 115 10.21 13.33 -20.67
N LEU A 116 11.21 13.91 -20.00
CA LEU A 116 12.52 14.25 -20.58
C LEU A 116 13.38 13.00 -20.85
N ASP A 117 13.19 11.95 -20.07
CA ASP A 117 13.92 10.67 -20.18
C ASP A 117 13.27 9.71 -21.21
N PHE A 118 12.17 10.13 -21.83
CA PHE A 118 11.38 9.27 -22.70
C PHE A 118 11.69 9.51 -24.18
N SER A 119 12.84 9.02 -24.65
CA SER A 119 13.27 9.12 -26.05
C SER A 119 12.66 8.07 -27.00
N SER A 120 11.99 7.02 -26.48
CA SER A 120 11.46 5.91 -27.30
C SER A 120 10.32 5.15 -26.62
N GLY A 121 9.37 4.67 -27.43
CA GLY A 121 8.13 3.94 -27.07
C GLY A 121 8.31 2.64 -26.26
N PRO A 122 7.21 1.93 -25.96
CA PRO A 122 7.08 1.09 -24.77
C PRO A 122 7.91 -0.19 -24.87
N ASP A 123 8.98 -0.28 -24.09
CA ASP A 123 9.63 -1.58 -23.81
C ASP A 123 9.64 -1.92 -22.31
N LEU A 124 8.73 -1.30 -21.55
CA LEU A 124 8.56 -1.57 -20.11
C LEU A 124 8.14 -3.02 -19.88
N GLU A 125 7.31 -3.54 -20.79
CA GLU A 125 6.83 -4.92 -20.74
C GLU A 125 7.96 -5.91 -20.99
N VAL A 126 8.82 -5.71 -22.00
CA VAL A 126 9.97 -6.59 -22.25
C VAL A 126 11.00 -6.45 -21.14
N ALA A 127 11.31 -5.24 -20.69
CA ALA A 127 12.22 -5.03 -19.56
C ALA A 127 11.74 -5.78 -18.30
N ALA A 128 10.43 -5.81 -18.09
CA ALA A 128 9.81 -6.55 -17.01
C ALA A 128 9.81 -8.07 -17.23
N ARG A 129 9.32 -8.56 -18.38
CA ARG A 129 9.19 -9.98 -18.72
C ARG A 129 10.53 -10.70 -18.76
N THR A 130 11.56 -10.03 -19.29
CA THR A 130 12.91 -10.62 -19.44
C THR A 130 13.74 -10.54 -18.16
N ALA A 131 13.20 -9.96 -17.08
CA ALA A 131 13.90 -9.92 -15.81
C ALA A 131 13.95 -11.32 -15.19
N THR A 132 15.16 -11.75 -14.86
CA THR A 132 15.42 -12.96 -14.08
C THR A 132 16.25 -12.62 -12.85
N ALA A 133 16.20 -13.48 -11.84
CA ALA A 133 17.06 -13.40 -10.66
C ALA A 133 17.48 -14.80 -10.23
N ALA A 134 18.71 -14.94 -9.73
CA ALA A 134 19.13 -16.15 -9.03
C ALA A 134 18.70 -16.06 -7.56
N SER A 135 18.16 -17.16 -7.03
CA SER A 135 17.88 -17.28 -5.60
C SER A 135 19.18 -17.20 -4.81
N ALA A 136 19.17 -16.43 -3.72
CA ALA A 136 20.31 -16.38 -2.81
C ALA A 136 20.48 -17.69 -2.01
N VAL A 137 19.44 -18.55 -1.96
CA VAL A 137 19.43 -19.76 -1.14
C VAL A 137 20.02 -20.96 -1.86
N ASP A 138 19.65 -21.14 -3.12
CA ASP A 138 19.94 -22.36 -3.90
C ASP A 138 20.40 -22.06 -5.35
N GLY A 139 20.51 -20.78 -5.74
CA GLY A 139 20.94 -20.38 -7.07
C GLY A 139 19.88 -20.54 -8.17
N THR A 140 18.68 -21.07 -7.86
CA THR A 140 17.61 -21.29 -8.84
C THR A 140 17.25 -19.98 -9.54
N VAL A 141 17.17 -20.01 -10.86
CA VAL A 141 16.75 -18.84 -11.65
C VAL A 141 15.23 -18.70 -11.59
N VAL A 142 14.77 -17.57 -11.08
CA VAL A 142 13.35 -17.21 -11.01
C VAL A 142 13.01 -16.11 -12.01
N GLY A 143 11.80 -16.19 -12.56
CA GLY A 143 11.22 -15.22 -13.48
C GLY A 143 9.75 -14.94 -13.18
N TRP A 144 9.18 -13.97 -13.89
CA TRP A 144 7.75 -13.71 -13.88
C TRP A 144 7.01 -14.75 -14.73
N GLY A 145 5.72 -14.93 -14.47
CA GLY A 145 4.86 -15.75 -15.33
C GLY A 145 4.51 -15.06 -16.65
N ASP A 146 3.79 -15.78 -17.52
CA ASP A 146 3.45 -15.33 -18.87
C ASP A 146 2.51 -14.11 -18.92
N GLN A 147 1.88 -13.76 -17.80
CA GLN A 147 1.01 -12.60 -17.72
C GLN A 147 1.76 -11.42 -17.13
N VAL A 148 2.24 -10.53 -18.01
CA VAL A 148 2.67 -9.18 -17.66
C VAL A 148 1.75 -8.22 -18.40
N ASP A 149 1.12 -7.32 -17.65
CA ASP A 149 0.19 -6.34 -18.21
C ASP A 149 0.71 -4.92 -17.94
N VAL A 150 0.83 -4.12 -18.99
CA VAL A 150 1.29 -2.73 -18.91
C VAL A 150 0.20 -1.82 -19.43
N LYS A 151 -0.34 -0.97 -18.54
CA LYS A 151 -1.36 0.02 -18.88
C LYS A 151 -0.82 1.42 -18.69
N ARG A 152 -0.73 2.18 -19.78
CA ARG A 152 -0.38 3.60 -19.73
C ARG A 152 -1.61 4.43 -19.35
N PHE A 153 -1.42 5.48 -18.54
CA PHE A 153 -2.46 6.49 -18.30
C PHE A 153 -1.87 7.91 -18.27
N ARG A 154 -2.71 8.90 -18.56
CA ARG A 154 -2.38 10.33 -18.51
C ARG A 154 -2.93 10.94 -17.22
N VAL A 155 -2.23 11.93 -16.66
CA VAL A 155 -2.64 12.67 -15.45
C VAL A 155 -3.24 14.05 -15.77
N GLY A 156 -3.38 14.40 -17.05
CA GLY A 156 -4.00 15.66 -17.46
C GLY A 156 -5.51 15.66 -17.24
N GLY A 157 -5.98 16.42 -16.26
CA GLY A 157 -7.38 16.80 -16.04
C GLY A 157 -8.06 16.17 -14.82
N ASP A 158 -7.53 15.07 -14.28
CA ASP A 158 -8.20 14.38 -13.18
C ASP A 158 -7.22 13.66 -12.27
N GLY A 159 -6.80 14.34 -11.20
CA GLY A 159 -6.15 13.69 -10.07
C GLY A 159 -6.94 12.46 -9.58
N ALA A 160 -8.25 12.40 -9.84
CA ALA A 160 -9.08 11.26 -9.49
C ALA A 160 -8.69 9.95 -10.19
N ARG A 161 -8.04 9.94 -11.37
CA ARG A 161 -7.64 8.66 -12.00
C ARG A 161 -6.38 8.06 -11.37
N THR A 162 -5.41 8.88 -10.98
CA THR A 162 -4.24 8.43 -10.21
C THR A 162 -4.66 8.07 -8.79
N ILE A 163 -5.56 8.85 -8.17
CA ILE A 163 -6.21 8.50 -6.90
C ILE A 163 -6.99 7.20 -7.06
N TRP A 164 -7.70 6.97 -8.16
CA TRP A 164 -8.45 5.74 -8.42
C TRP A 164 -7.53 4.53 -8.54
N TYR A 165 -6.41 4.64 -9.28
CA TYR A 165 -5.43 3.56 -9.37
C TYR A 165 -4.71 3.34 -8.04
N LEU A 166 -4.47 4.39 -7.25
CA LEU A 166 -3.98 4.25 -5.89
C LEU A 166 -5.03 3.58 -5.00
N SER A 167 -6.30 3.94 -5.09
CA SER A 167 -7.41 3.27 -4.41
C SER A 167 -7.53 1.82 -4.85
N LYS A 168 -7.23 1.49 -6.12
CA LYS A 168 -7.11 0.10 -6.58
C LYS A 168 -5.92 -0.61 -5.92
N CYS A 169 -4.76 0.03 -5.86
CA CYS A 169 -3.57 -0.50 -5.19
C CYS A 169 -3.79 -0.67 -3.68
N LEU A 170 -4.42 0.30 -3.02
CA LEU A 170 -4.80 0.26 -1.61
C LEU A 170 -5.90 -0.79 -1.39
N ASN A 171 -6.83 -0.97 -2.32
CA ASN A 171 -7.80 -2.06 -2.25
C ASN A 171 -7.10 -3.43 -2.28
N TYR A 172 -5.98 -3.58 -3.00
CA TYR A 172 -5.18 -4.80 -2.93
C TYR A 172 -4.55 -5.00 -1.54
N VAL A 173 -4.07 -3.93 -0.91
CA VAL A 173 -3.59 -3.96 0.49
C VAL A 173 -4.72 -4.32 1.46
N MET A 174 -5.91 -3.73 1.30
CA MET A 174 -7.07 -3.99 2.17
C MET A 174 -7.58 -5.42 2.01
N LYS A 175 -7.59 -5.96 0.79
CA LYS A 175 -7.92 -7.37 0.53
C LYS A 175 -6.93 -8.30 1.20
N ASP A 176 -5.66 -7.94 1.18
CA ASP A 176 -4.61 -8.72 1.85
C ASP A 176 -4.81 -8.73 3.37
N ALA A 177 -4.98 -7.55 3.97
CA ALA A 177 -5.25 -7.42 5.40
C ALA A 177 -6.53 -8.17 5.83
N ALA A 178 -7.58 -8.12 5.00
CA ALA A 178 -8.82 -8.87 5.24
C ALA A 178 -8.60 -10.39 5.14
N ARG A 179 -7.73 -10.85 4.22
CA ARG A 179 -7.36 -12.26 4.11
C ARG A 179 -6.53 -12.73 5.31
N GLU A 180 -5.56 -11.93 5.78
CA GLU A 180 -4.81 -12.23 7.01
C GLU A 180 -5.75 -12.33 8.23
N ALA A 181 -6.78 -11.46 8.31
CA ALA A 181 -7.78 -11.52 9.38
C ALA A 181 -8.70 -12.76 9.28
N LEU A 182 -9.12 -13.14 8.06
CA LEU A 182 -9.94 -14.33 7.82
C LEU A 182 -9.17 -15.64 8.02
N ALA A 183 -7.85 -15.67 7.73
CA ALA A 183 -7.00 -16.82 8.03
C ALA A 183 -6.87 -17.09 9.54
N GLY A 184 -7.13 -16.08 10.38
CA GLY A 184 -7.19 -16.22 11.84
C GLY A 184 -8.46 -16.90 12.36
N GLN A 185 -9.53 -16.98 11.57
CA GLN A 185 -10.78 -17.65 11.93
C GLN A 185 -10.75 -19.12 11.47
N ARG A 186 -10.03 -19.96 12.21
CA ARG A 186 -10.01 -21.41 12.02
C ARG A 186 -11.36 -22.01 12.45
N GLY A 187 -12.22 -22.37 11.50
CA GLY A 187 -13.46 -23.09 11.79
C GLY A 187 -14.35 -23.35 10.57
N ARG A 188 -14.53 -24.65 10.26
CA ARG A 188 -15.53 -25.22 9.32
C ARG A 188 -15.39 -24.87 7.82
N GLY A 189 -14.18 -25.02 7.26
CA GLY A 189 -13.94 -24.90 5.81
C GLY A 189 -14.10 -26.22 5.05
N ASP A 190 -14.35 -26.15 3.73
CA ASP A 190 -14.22 -27.28 2.81
C ASP A 190 -12.85 -27.96 3.01
N SER A 191 -12.85 -29.29 3.15
CA SER A 191 -11.65 -30.10 3.38
C SER A 191 -10.52 -29.79 2.39
N ARG A 192 -10.85 -29.39 1.15
CA ARG A 192 -9.86 -29.05 0.12
C ARG A 192 -9.09 -27.76 0.43
N VAL A 193 -9.76 -26.73 0.98
CA VAL A 193 -9.11 -25.47 1.37
C VAL A 193 -8.13 -25.72 2.49
N TRP A 194 -8.57 -26.48 3.50
CA TRP A 194 -7.74 -26.83 4.64
C TRP A 194 -6.51 -27.64 4.22
N ARG A 195 -6.67 -28.65 3.35
CA ARG A 195 -5.54 -29.40 2.77
C ARG A 195 -4.57 -28.49 2.02
N HIS A 196 -5.08 -27.54 1.24
CA HIS A 196 -4.23 -26.58 0.52
C HIS A 196 -3.40 -25.70 1.47
N LEU A 197 -4.00 -25.18 2.53
CA LEU A 197 -3.30 -24.35 3.52
C LEU A 197 -2.25 -25.16 4.29
N ILE A 198 -2.58 -26.38 4.72
CA ILE A 198 -1.61 -27.28 5.37
C ILE A 198 -0.44 -27.59 4.44
N ALA A 199 -0.70 -27.88 3.17
CA ALA A 199 0.36 -28.18 2.21
C ALA A 199 1.27 -26.96 1.97
N LEU A 200 0.72 -25.75 1.92
CA LEU A 200 1.51 -24.51 1.87
C LEU A 200 2.36 -24.31 3.12
N GLU A 201 1.79 -24.54 4.30
CA GLU A 201 2.52 -24.41 5.57
C GLU A 201 3.65 -25.44 5.66
N ALA A 202 3.38 -26.70 5.31
CA ALA A 202 4.37 -27.77 5.27
C ALA A 202 5.51 -27.45 4.29
N ALA A 203 5.18 -27.00 3.07
CA ALA A 203 6.18 -26.57 2.09
C ALA A 203 6.99 -25.35 2.59
N ALA A 204 6.33 -24.39 3.24
CA ALA A 204 7.02 -23.25 3.82
C ALA A 204 7.99 -23.65 4.92
N ARG A 205 7.64 -24.64 5.74
CA ARG A 205 8.46 -25.15 6.83
C ARG A 205 9.53 -26.17 6.41
N SER A 206 9.48 -26.67 5.18
CA SER A 206 10.49 -27.59 4.65
C SER A 206 11.60 -26.89 3.85
N ILE A 207 11.36 -25.68 3.32
CA ILE A 207 12.39 -24.93 2.57
C ILE A 207 13.11 -23.89 3.40
N ARG A 208 14.32 -23.53 2.97
CA ARG A 208 15.11 -22.44 3.56
C ARG A 208 14.60 -21.06 3.12
N CYS A 209 14.40 -20.14 4.06
CA CYS A 209 14.03 -18.75 3.75
C CYS A 209 15.25 -17.83 3.47
N SER A 210 16.45 -18.29 3.83
CA SER A 210 17.75 -17.61 3.67
C SER A 210 18.87 -18.66 3.64
N PRO A 211 20.11 -18.31 3.23
CA PRO A 211 21.25 -19.24 3.23
C PRO A 211 21.48 -19.91 4.59
N GLU A 212 21.40 -19.10 5.64
CA GLU A 212 21.61 -19.51 7.04
C GLU A 212 20.40 -20.22 7.68
N CYS A 213 19.30 -20.39 6.94
CA CYS A 213 18.07 -20.93 7.49
C CYS A 213 18.21 -22.44 7.73
N ILE A 214 17.91 -22.86 8.96
CA ILE A 214 17.65 -24.26 9.31
C ILE A 214 16.13 -24.38 9.48
N PRO A 215 15.38 -24.94 8.52
CA PRO A 215 13.91 -24.84 8.50
C PRO A 215 13.23 -25.37 9.77
N ALA A 216 13.78 -26.45 10.35
CA ALA A 216 13.25 -27.07 11.57
C ALA A 216 13.25 -26.14 12.81
N SER A 217 14.16 -25.16 12.86
CA SER A 217 14.32 -24.26 14.02
C SER A 217 14.20 -22.77 13.67
N CYS A 218 14.00 -22.43 12.39
CA CYS A 218 13.92 -21.05 11.95
C CYS A 218 12.62 -20.38 12.41
N ARG A 219 12.75 -19.23 13.08
CA ARG A 219 11.63 -18.41 13.58
C ARG A 219 11.27 -17.25 12.65
N SER A 220 11.80 -17.24 11.42
CA SER A 220 11.51 -16.20 10.45
C SER A 220 10.02 -16.21 10.10
N ARG A 221 9.40 -15.03 10.12
CA ARG A 221 8.00 -14.85 9.68
C ARG A 221 7.77 -15.21 8.21
N SER A 222 8.83 -15.44 7.43
CA SER A 222 8.69 -15.96 6.07
C SER A 222 8.07 -17.35 6.02
N HIS A 223 8.30 -18.20 7.03
CA HIS A 223 7.67 -19.51 7.09
C HIS A 223 6.16 -19.42 7.35
N ASP A 224 5.74 -18.49 8.21
CA ASP A 224 4.32 -18.23 8.49
C ASP A 224 3.61 -17.50 7.33
N ARG A 225 4.38 -16.96 6.39
CA ARG A 225 3.90 -16.22 5.22
C ARG A 225 4.23 -16.96 3.93
N TYR A 226 4.21 -18.28 3.93
CA TYR A 226 4.36 -19.10 2.71
C TYR A 226 5.54 -18.67 1.82
N GLY A 227 6.67 -18.34 2.44
CA GLY A 227 7.91 -17.88 1.81
C GLY A 227 8.07 -16.36 1.70
N ALA A 228 6.98 -15.59 1.70
CA ALA A 228 7.02 -14.16 1.46
C ALA A 228 7.74 -13.35 2.55
N ARG A 229 8.31 -12.21 2.14
CA ARG A 229 8.88 -11.19 3.04
C ARG A 229 7.83 -10.13 3.39
N ALA A 230 7.98 -9.48 4.54
CA ALA A 230 6.96 -8.68 5.22
C ALA A 230 6.39 -7.43 4.50
N HIS A 231 6.89 -7.04 3.33
CA HIS A 231 6.57 -5.73 2.73
C HIS A 231 5.42 -5.80 1.72
N VAL A 232 4.19 -5.61 2.21
CA VAL A 232 2.98 -5.49 1.37
C VAL A 232 3.10 -4.29 0.42
N VAL A 233 3.66 -3.17 0.88
CA VAL A 233 3.85 -1.95 0.08
C VAL A 233 5.31 -1.47 0.14
N SER A 234 5.84 -1.02 -0.98
CA SER A 234 7.15 -0.35 -1.04
C SER A 234 7.16 0.73 -2.12
N ALA A 235 7.90 1.82 -1.90
CA ALA A 235 8.01 2.90 -2.86
C ALA A 235 9.46 3.37 -3.01
N THR A 236 9.77 3.99 -4.15
CA THR A 236 11.10 4.55 -4.42
C THR A 236 11.40 5.65 -3.41
N ARG A 237 12.52 5.51 -2.69
CA ARG A 237 12.94 6.50 -1.69
C ARG A 237 13.53 7.74 -2.38
N ARG A 238 13.35 8.89 -1.75
CA ARG A 238 14.03 10.14 -2.14
C ARG A 238 15.53 10.00 -1.93
N THR A 239 16.30 10.51 -2.88
CA THR A 239 17.78 10.58 -2.82
C THR A 239 18.26 11.93 -3.35
N LYS A 240 19.57 12.18 -3.38
CA LYS A 240 20.13 13.38 -4.03
C LYS A 240 19.81 13.48 -5.53
N HIS A 241 19.60 12.34 -6.18
CA HIS A 241 19.40 12.23 -7.63
C HIS A 241 17.94 11.92 -8.01
N ARG A 242 17.06 11.70 -7.03
CA ARG A 242 15.67 11.28 -7.27
C ARG A 242 14.73 11.96 -6.29
N THR A 243 13.64 12.50 -6.79
CA THR A 243 12.60 13.16 -5.96
C THR A 243 11.97 12.18 -4.98
N GLY A 244 11.96 10.88 -5.31
CA GLY A 244 11.33 9.83 -4.53
C GLY A 244 9.82 9.81 -4.80
N TRP A 245 9.19 8.67 -4.58
CA TRP A 245 7.76 8.55 -4.75
C TRP A 245 7.03 9.29 -3.63
N SER A 246 6.43 10.43 -3.96
CA SER A 246 5.42 11.11 -3.13
C SER A 246 4.23 11.45 -4.03
N PHE A 247 3.02 11.23 -3.50
CA PHE A 247 1.78 11.37 -4.27
C PHE A 247 1.29 12.83 -4.29
N SER A 248 1.46 13.52 -3.18
CA SER A 248 0.93 14.87 -2.92
C SER A 248 2.01 15.89 -2.63
N GLY A 249 3.29 15.52 -2.77
CA GLY A 249 4.37 16.33 -2.22
C GLY A 249 4.55 16.23 -0.70
N LEU A 250 3.55 15.69 0.02
CA LEU A 250 3.52 15.54 1.48
C LEU A 250 4.47 14.44 1.95
N THR A 251 5.76 14.74 1.95
CA THR A 251 6.75 13.93 2.67
C THR A 251 6.52 14.07 4.19
N ARG A 252 7.03 13.12 5.00
CA ARG A 252 7.02 13.27 6.48
C ARG A 252 7.61 14.62 6.92
N SER A 253 8.62 15.11 6.21
CA SER A 253 9.25 16.40 6.45
C SER A 253 8.29 17.56 6.16
N VAL A 254 7.61 17.54 5.01
CA VAL A 254 6.60 18.54 4.62
C VAL A 254 5.41 18.53 5.59
N GLN A 255 4.91 17.37 5.98
CA GLN A 255 3.84 17.27 6.98
C GLN A 255 4.28 17.81 8.34
N ARG A 256 5.54 17.57 8.74
CA ARG A 256 6.09 18.13 9.98
C ARG A 256 6.25 19.64 9.90
N GLN A 257 6.65 20.18 8.75
CA GLN A 257 6.73 21.61 8.49
C GLN A 257 5.34 22.27 8.52
N GLN A 258 4.38 21.73 7.78
CA GLN A 258 3.00 22.22 7.76
C GLN A 258 2.35 22.17 9.15
N ARG A 259 2.61 21.12 9.95
CA ARG A 259 2.16 21.07 11.35
C ARG A 259 2.81 22.16 12.22
N ARG A 260 4.08 22.51 11.97
CA ARG A 260 4.77 23.60 12.67
C ARG A 260 4.21 24.96 12.25
N GLU A 261 3.97 25.18 10.96
CA GLU A 261 3.37 26.40 10.43
C GLU A 261 1.94 26.58 10.94
N TRP A 262 1.13 25.52 10.93
CA TRP A 262 -0.21 25.51 11.51
C TRP A 262 -0.18 25.84 13.02
N ALA A 263 0.74 25.22 13.78
CA ALA A 263 0.89 25.52 15.20
C ALA A 263 1.40 26.96 15.46
N ALA A 264 2.24 27.51 14.59
CA ALA A 264 2.70 28.89 14.67
C ALA A 264 1.57 29.88 14.38
N ASN A 265 0.70 29.56 13.41
CA ASN A 265 -0.46 30.39 13.04
C ASN A 265 -1.60 30.32 14.06
N LEU A 266 -1.59 29.33 14.96
CA LEU A 266 -2.50 29.23 16.11
C LEU A 266 -2.02 29.98 17.35
N ARG A 267 -0.78 30.48 17.37
CA ARG A 267 -0.36 31.37 18.46
C ARG A 267 -1.09 32.70 18.27
N PRO A 268 -1.92 33.14 19.24
CA PRO A 268 -2.46 34.48 19.17
C PRO A 268 -1.30 35.48 19.10
N PRO A 269 -1.41 36.60 18.35
CA PRO A 269 -0.41 37.65 18.40
C PRO A 269 -0.22 38.06 19.86
N ALA A 270 1.03 38.27 20.28
CA ALA A 270 1.32 38.76 21.62
C ALA A 270 0.47 40.01 21.85
N SER A 271 -0.45 39.94 22.81
CA SER A 271 -1.32 41.06 23.15
C SER A 271 -0.45 42.27 23.46
N ALA A 272 -0.63 43.36 22.71
CA ALA A 272 0.02 44.63 23.02
C ALA A 272 -0.29 45.01 24.49
N PRO A 273 0.68 45.59 25.22
CA PRO A 273 0.46 45.99 26.61
C PRO A 273 -0.72 46.97 26.68
N GLN A 274 -1.75 46.63 27.45
CA GLN A 274 -2.93 47.47 27.60
C GLN A 274 -2.54 48.80 28.26
N PRO A 275 -3.01 49.95 27.75
CA PRO A 275 -2.78 51.23 28.40
C PRO A 275 -3.53 51.27 29.75
N ARG A 276 -2.85 51.77 30.79
CA ARG A 276 -3.44 51.94 32.13
C ARG A 276 -4.67 52.86 32.05
N PRO A 277 -5.80 52.50 32.69
CA PRO A 277 -6.98 53.36 32.68
C PRO A 277 -6.71 54.69 33.38
N ALA A 278 -7.11 55.79 32.74
CA ALA A 278 -7.01 57.14 33.27
C ALA A 278 -7.94 57.32 34.49
N ARG A 279 -7.41 57.91 35.56
CA ARG A 279 -8.18 58.26 36.75
C ARG A 279 -9.01 59.52 36.49
N HIS A 280 -10.32 59.38 36.37
CA HIS A 280 -11.28 60.47 36.57
C HIS A 280 -12.54 59.87 37.15
N ASP A 281 -12.82 60.15 38.44
CA ASP A 281 -14.18 60.12 39.01
C ASP A 281 -14.23 60.73 40.44
N ASP A 282 -13.57 61.88 40.68
CA ASP A 282 -13.82 62.68 41.89
C ASP A 282 -15.06 63.58 41.74
N ALA A 283 -15.57 63.77 40.52
CA ALA A 283 -16.76 64.59 40.27
C ALA A 283 -18.08 63.81 40.47
N LEU A 284 -18.06 62.48 40.35
CA LEU A 284 -19.26 61.64 40.44
C LEU A 284 -19.63 61.29 41.90
N LEU A 285 -18.64 61.30 42.81
CA LEU A 285 -18.84 61.06 44.24
C LEU A 285 -19.41 62.28 44.99
N ALA A 286 -19.09 63.50 44.54
CA ALA A 286 -19.58 64.73 45.16
C ALA A 286 -21.08 65.02 44.90
N ASP A 287 -21.67 64.41 43.86
CA ASP A 287 -23.08 64.65 43.48
C ASP A 287 -24.05 63.68 44.19
N LEU A 288 -23.56 62.49 44.60
CA LEU A 288 -24.34 61.48 45.33
C LEU A 288 -24.57 61.84 46.81
N GLU A 289 -23.68 62.63 47.43
CA GLU A 289 -23.84 63.10 48.82
C GLU A 289 -24.85 64.25 48.95
N ARG A 290 -25.12 65.00 47.87
CA ARG A 290 -26.08 66.12 47.87
C ARG A 290 -27.54 65.69 47.69
N HIS A 291 -27.81 64.43 47.31
CA HIS A 291 -29.16 63.96 47.00
C HIS A 291 -29.71 62.91 47.98
N THR A 292 -28.98 62.60 49.05
CA THR A 292 -29.37 61.62 50.08
C THR A 292 -29.79 62.22 51.43
N ALA A 293 -29.86 63.55 51.57
CA ALA A 293 -30.44 64.21 52.74
C ALA A 293 -31.98 64.21 52.69
N ARG A 294 -32.62 63.16 53.25
CA ARG A 294 -34.06 63.17 53.54
C ARG A 294 -34.36 63.90 54.87
N PRO A 295 -35.46 64.68 54.94
CA PRO A 295 -35.86 65.39 56.15
C PRO A 295 -36.43 64.42 57.20
N ARG A 296 -36.01 64.55 58.47
CA ARG A 296 -36.74 63.94 59.60
C ARG A 296 -37.95 64.82 59.92
N ALA A 297 -39.14 64.28 59.71
CA ALA A 297 -40.39 64.81 60.26
C ALA A 297 -40.45 64.53 61.76
N GLY A 298 -41.16 65.42 62.46
CA GLY A 298 -41.17 65.55 63.91
C GLY A 298 -41.89 64.43 64.65
N ALA A 299 -41.49 64.30 65.91
CA ALA A 299 -42.23 63.61 66.96
C ALA A 299 -43.51 64.37 67.31
N VAL A 300 -44.59 63.65 67.62
CA VAL A 300 -45.40 63.77 68.85
C VAL A 300 -46.27 62.49 69.00
N PRO A 301 -46.84 62.22 70.18
CA PRO A 301 -46.31 61.42 71.29
C PRO A 301 -46.87 59.99 71.37
#